data_AF-A0A521JP91-F1
#
_entry.id   AF-A0A521JP91-F1
#
_cell.length_a   1.000
_cell.length_b   1.000
_cell.length_c   1.000
_cell.angle_alpha   90.00
_cell.angle_beta   90.00
_cell.angle_gamma   90.00
#
_symmetry.space_group_name_H-M   'P 1'
#
loop_
_entity.id
_entity.type
_entity.pdbx_description
1 polymer ?
#
loop_
_entity_poly.entity_id
_entity_poly.type
_entity_poly.pdbx_seq_one_letter_code
_entity_poly.pdbx_strand_id
1 'polypeptide(L)'
;MRQHVKKQLIDVIQSLMKSNDIIEGNIGLEDNSSLIELLTQCQQTAIEIGEIIEQSEGDGTNTVKLLEQYCEDIYQLSLVELDINKSRKIIKRIRNYIPRISNSISYEIPDSKKEIVFLPYNASMWDSLESVWKATEEDNSCNAYVIPIPYFDKNPDGTLGQMHYEGDKFPEYVPITSWEDYNLAERQPDVAYIHNPYDYANKSTSIHLDFYAKELKKHVGMLVYIPYFVSAGDVPKHFCVLPGTMYADKVIVLSEKEKQTYITEFRKFETENNCKGLFGNLDDKFIVLGSPKLDKVTSVSRENINIPEEWERVIKRPDGSRKKVILYNTTLQAVLDNDEKYINKLKKVLGFFYEKQEDITILWRPHPLMETTIASMKPHLLSEYNDIMKNYKQQSYGIYDDTSDLYRAIALSDAYYGDYSSVAVLYKETGKPIMIQNVEVRI
;
A
#
# COMPACT_ATOMS: atom_id res chain seq x y z
N MET A 1 4.30 -24.81 4.64
CA MET A 1 3.01 -24.17 4.26
C MET A 1 2.91 -22.73 4.76
N ARG A 2 2.22 -21.85 4.01
CA ARG A 2 1.90 -20.47 4.42
C ARG A 2 1.05 -20.48 5.70
N GLN A 3 1.32 -19.53 6.59
CA GLN A 3 0.69 -19.54 7.93
C GLN A 3 -0.82 -19.32 7.85
N HIS A 4 -1.26 -18.41 7.00
CA HIS A 4 -2.69 -18.14 6.84
C HIS A 4 -3.45 -19.28 6.13
N VAL A 5 -2.83 -19.95 5.16
CA VAL A 5 -3.39 -21.14 4.49
C VAL A 5 -3.55 -22.26 5.50
N LYS A 6 -2.51 -22.53 6.30
CA LYS A 6 -2.55 -23.53 7.36
C LYS A 6 -3.69 -23.28 8.35
N LYS A 7 -3.87 -22.02 8.75
CA LYS A 7 -4.99 -21.60 9.61
C LYS A 7 -6.34 -21.83 8.94
N GLN A 8 -6.49 -21.45 7.67
CA GLN A 8 -7.73 -21.68 6.90
C GLN A 8 -8.08 -23.18 6.83
N LEU A 9 -7.11 -24.06 6.56
CA LEU A 9 -7.35 -25.50 6.54
C LEU A 9 -7.84 -26.02 7.90
N ILE A 10 -7.27 -25.54 9.00
CA ILE A 10 -7.72 -25.90 10.36
C ILE A 10 -9.17 -25.42 10.60
N ASP A 11 -9.52 -24.20 10.20
CA ASP A 11 -10.88 -23.66 10.35
C ASP A 11 -11.91 -24.44 9.51
N VAL A 12 -11.53 -24.86 8.29
CA VAL A 12 -12.36 -25.71 7.43
C VAL A 12 -12.56 -27.09 8.06
N ILE A 13 -11.51 -27.70 8.63
CA ILE A 13 -11.61 -28.98 9.35
C ILE A 13 -12.52 -28.90 10.57
N GLN A 14 -12.47 -27.79 11.32
CA GLN A 14 -13.40 -27.56 12.42
C GLN A 14 -14.85 -27.45 11.93
N SER A 15 -15.07 -26.91 10.73
CA SER A 15 -16.39 -26.89 10.10
C SER A 15 -16.87 -28.30 9.71
N LEU A 16 -15.97 -29.17 9.25
CA LEU A 16 -16.27 -30.59 9.03
C LEU A 16 -16.70 -31.31 10.33
N MET A 17 -16.16 -30.95 11.50
CA MET A 17 -16.65 -31.50 12.77
C MET A 17 -18.14 -31.23 12.98
N LYS A 18 -18.57 -30.00 12.70
CA LYS A 18 -19.98 -29.60 12.87
C LYS A 18 -20.87 -30.36 11.90
N SER A 19 -20.44 -30.53 10.65
CA SER A 19 -21.16 -31.35 9.67
C SER A 19 -21.27 -32.81 10.13
N ASN A 20 -20.20 -33.38 10.69
CA ASN A 20 -20.21 -34.74 11.23
C ASN A 20 -21.15 -34.91 12.43
N ASP A 21 -21.24 -33.91 13.30
CA ASP A 21 -22.19 -33.91 14.43
C ASP A 21 -23.65 -33.86 13.92
N ILE A 22 -23.92 -33.12 12.84
CA ILE A 22 -25.25 -33.09 12.18
C ILE A 22 -25.56 -34.45 11.55
N ILE A 23 -24.60 -35.08 10.87
CA ILE A 23 -24.75 -36.42 10.28
C ILE A 23 -25.11 -37.43 11.38
N GLU A 24 -24.42 -37.39 12.53
CA GLU A 24 -24.68 -38.28 13.67
C GLU A 24 -26.10 -38.13 14.21
N GLY A 25 -26.59 -36.89 14.34
CA GLY A 25 -27.92 -36.59 14.86
C GLY A 25 -29.07 -37.04 13.95
N ASN A 26 -28.83 -37.22 12.66
CA ASN A 26 -29.86 -37.53 11.67
C ASN A 26 -29.87 -39.00 11.21
N ILE A 27 -28.99 -39.87 11.73
CA ILE A 27 -29.04 -41.31 11.39
C ILE A 27 -30.38 -41.92 11.80
N GLY A 28 -31.00 -42.64 10.86
CA GLY A 28 -32.21 -43.43 11.11
C GLY A 28 -33.51 -42.63 10.98
N LEU A 29 -33.43 -41.39 10.51
CA LEU A 29 -34.57 -40.59 10.08
C LEU A 29 -34.91 -40.89 8.61
N GLU A 30 -36.16 -40.69 8.20
CA GLU A 30 -36.66 -41.09 6.87
C GLU A 30 -36.09 -40.27 5.70
N ASP A 31 -35.50 -39.09 5.96
CA ASP A 31 -34.91 -38.23 4.92
C ASP A 31 -33.44 -38.55 4.65
N ASN A 32 -33.20 -39.55 3.81
CA ASN A 32 -31.85 -39.94 3.38
C ASN A 32 -31.23 -38.96 2.36
N SER A 33 -32.01 -38.10 1.72
CA SER A 33 -31.53 -37.29 0.59
C SER A 33 -30.59 -36.16 1.03
N SER A 34 -30.99 -35.42 2.06
CA SER A 34 -30.17 -34.35 2.67
C SER A 34 -28.91 -34.89 3.35
N LEU A 35 -28.96 -36.10 3.91
CA LEU A 35 -27.81 -36.74 4.54
C LEU A 35 -26.72 -37.10 3.51
N ILE A 36 -27.12 -37.64 2.35
CA ILE A 36 -26.20 -37.99 1.27
C ILE A 36 -25.54 -36.74 0.69
N GLU A 37 -26.28 -35.64 0.55
CA GLU A 37 -25.73 -34.36 0.09
C GLU A 37 -24.65 -33.84 1.06
N LEU A 38 -24.93 -33.87 2.37
CA LEU A 38 -23.97 -33.43 3.39
C LEU A 38 -22.71 -34.32 3.45
N LEU A 39 -22.86 -35.64 3.30
CA LEU A 39 -21.74 -36.56 3.19
C LEU A 39 -20.88 -36.27 1.95
N THR A 40 -21.52 -35.98 0.81
CA THR A 40 -20.84 -35.61 -0.44
C THR A 40 -20.05 -34.32 -0.26
N GLN A 41 -20.65 -33.30 0.37
CA GLN A 41 -19.96 -32.04 0.67
C GLN A 41 -18.76 -32.25 1.60
N CYS A 42 -18.89 -33.10 2.62
CA CYS A 42 -17.78 -33.42 3.53
C CYS A 42 -16.62 -34.09 2.79
N GLN A 43 -16.93 -35.01 1.87
CA GLN A 43 -15.93 -35.69 1.05
C GLN A 43 -15.22 -34.72 0.10
N GLN A 44 -15.98 -33.89 -0.63
CA GLN A 44 -15.43 -32.89 -1.55
C GLN A 44 -14.52 -31.90 -0.81
N THR A 45 -14.95 -31.42 0.35
CA THR A 45 -14.14 -30.52 1.19
C THR A 45 -12.83 -31.19 1.64
N ALA A 46 -12.87 -32.47 2.02
CA ALA A 46 -11.67 -33.20 2.43
C ALA A 46 -10.71 -33.44 1.27
N ILE A 47 -11.23 -33.67 0.05
CA ILE A 47 -10.44 -33.77 -1.18
C ILE A 47 -9.72 -32.44 -1.46
N GLU A 48 -10.44 -31.31 -1.43
CA GLU A 48 -9.86 -29.98 -1.67
C GLU A 48 -8.75 -29.64 -0.66
N ILE A 49 -8.92 -30.00 0.63
CA ILE A 49 -7.86 -29.85 1.64
C ILE A 49 -6.63 -30.69 1.25
N GLY A 50 -6.84 -31.93 0.80
CA GLY A 50 -5.79 -32.82 0.35
C GLY A 50 -5.00 -32.24 -0.81
N GLU A 51 -5.69 -31.77 -1.85
CA GLU A 51 -5.09 -31.14 -3.03
C GLU A 51 -4.25 -29.91 -2.67
N ILE A 52 -4.72 -29.06 -1.75
CA ILE A 52 -3.96 -27.89 -1.26
C ILE A 52 -2.67 -28.33 -0.54
N ILE A 53 -2.74 -29.39 0.27
CA ILE A 53 -1.57 -29.92 0.97
C ILE A 53 -0.58 -30.52 -0.02
N GLU A 54 -1.02 -31.30 -0.99
CA GLU A 54 -0.15 -31.90 -2.00
C GLU A 54 0.51 -30.84 -2.88
N GLN A 55 -0.24 -29.81 -3.29
CA GLN A 55 0.32 -28.68 -4.06
C GLN A 55 1.42 -27.94 -3.30
N SER A 56 1.32 -27.86 -1.97
CA SER A 56 2.27 -27.08 -1.14
C SER A 56 3.42 -27.90 -0.56
N GLU A 57 3.17 -29.14 -0.14
CA GLU A 57 4.12 -30.00 0.58
C GLU A 57 4.54 -31.25 -0.20
N GLY A 58 3.91 -31.50 -1.36
CA GLY A 58 4.12 -32.70 -2.18
C GLY A 58 3.32 -33.92 -1.70
N ASP A 59 3.44 -35.01 -2.47
CA ASP A 59 2.66 -36.23 -2.25
C ASP A 59 3.08 -37.01 -0.99
N GLY A 60 2.15 -37.80 -0.46
CA GLY A 60 2.45 -38.84 0.54
C GLY A 60 2.54 -38.36 1.99
N THR A 61 2.11 -37.13 2.28
CA THR A 61 2.01 -36.61 3.66
C THR A 61 1.06 -37.48 4.51
N ASN A 62 1.34 -37.56 5.81
CA ASN A 62 0.46 -38.28 6.74
C ASN A 62 -0.94 -37.62 6.81
N THR A 63 -1.01 -36.30 6.68
CA THR A 63 -2.27 -35.56 6.65
C THR A 63 -3.17 -36.02 5.50
N VAL A 64 -2.62 -36.13 4.28
CA VAL A 64 -3.39 -36.62 3.11
C VAL A 64 -3.88 -38.05 3.34
N LYS A 65 -3.03 -38.94 3.88
CA LYS A 65 -3.46 -40.32 4.23
C LYS A 65 -4.62 -40.34 5.22
N LEU A 66 -4.64 -39.43 6.20
CA LEU A 66 -5.76 -39.31 7.15
C LEU A 66 -7.04 -38.78 6.47
N LEU A 67 -6.91 -37.87 5.50
CA LEU A 67 -8.02 -37.35 4.69
C LEU A 67 -8.59 -38.44 3.78
N GLU A 68 -7.75 -39.24 3.13
CA GLU A 68 -8.17 -40.39 2.31
C GLU A 68 -8.96 -41.41 3.16
N GLN A 69 -8.46 -41.74 4.35
CA GLN A 69 -9.16 -42.63 5.29
C GLN A 69 -10.50 -42.06 5.76
N TYR A 70 -10.57 -40.75 5.97
CA TYR A 70 -11.81 -40.05 6.28
C TYR A 70 -12.81 -40.12 5.11
N CYS A 71 -12.37 -39.84 3.89
CA CYS A 71 -13.20 -39.93 2.68
C CYS A 71 -13.74 -41.34 2.43
N GLU A 72 -12.91 -42.36 2.65
CA GLU A 72 -13.32 -43.76 2.54
C GLU A 72 -14.41 -44.09 3.58
N ASP A 73 -14.24 -43.68 4.83
CA ASP A 73 -15.26 -43.93 5.86
C ASP A 73 -16.56 -43.15 5.62
N ILE A 74 -16.50 -41.94 5.04
CA ILE A 74 -17.68 -41.19 4.58
C ILE A 74 -18.41 -41.94 3.46
N TYR A 75 -17.67 -42.48 2.48
CA TYR A 75 -18.24 -43.29 1.41
C TYR A 75 -18.86 -44.59 1.95
N GLN A 76 -18.17 -45.29 2.85
CA GLN A 76 -18.73 -46.49 3.48
C GLN A 76 -20.01 -46.19 4.27
N LEU A 77 -20.11 -45.01 4.90
CA LEU A 77 -21.31 -44.59 5.60
C LEU A 77 -22.49 -44.35 4.65
N SER A 78 -22.26 -43.79 3.46
CA SER A 78 -23.33 -43.55 2.46
C SER A 78 -23.92 -44.85 1.89
N LEU A 79 -23.16 -45.95 1.94
CA LEU A 79 -23.59 -47.28 1.50
C LEU A 79 -24.33 -48.09 2.57
N VAL A 80 -24.41 -47.63 3.83
CA VAL A 80 -25.07 -48.40 4.89
C VAL A 80 -26.59 -48.28 4.79
N GLU A 81 -27.25 -49.31 4.27
CA GLU A 81 -28.71 -49.41 4.28
C GLU A 81 -29.23 -49.84 5.66
N LEU A 82 -29.87 -48.91 6.39
CA LEU A 82 -30.72 -49.16 7.57
C LEU A 82 -30.07 -49.85 8.79
N ASP A 83 -28.76 -50.19 8.75
CA ASP A 83 -28.01 -50.72 9.89
C ASP A 83 -27.42 -49.62 10.77
N ILE A 84 -28.21 -49.18 11.74
CA ILE A 84 -27.87 -48.14 12.72
C ILE A 84 -26.58 -48.49 13.50
N ASN A 85 -26.34 -49.77 13.81
CA ASN A 85 -25.18 -50.17 14.61
C ASN A 85 -23.88 -50.08 13.80
N LYS A 86 -23.94 -50.44 12.52
CA LYS A 86 -22.83 -50.26 11.59
C LYS A 86 -22.56 -48.77 11.33
N SER A 87 -23.60 -47.96 11.08
CA SER A 87 -23.46 -46.51 10.89
C SER A 87 -22.81 -45.82 12.09
N ARG A 88 -23.22 -46.14 13.33
CA ARG A 88 -22.62 -45.59 14.56
C ARG A 88 -21.14 -45.93 14.69
N LYS A 89 -20.71 -47.14 14.30
CA LYS A 89 -19.29 -47.53 14.33
C LYS A 89 -18.46 -46.70 13.35
N ILE A 90 -18.97 -46.49 12.14
CA ILE A 90 -18.29 -45.71 11.10
C ILE A 90 -18.20 -44.24 11.53
N ILE A 91 -19.27 -43.64 12.05
CA ILE A 91 -19.25 -42.26 12.56
C ILE A 91 -18.23 -42.07 13.67
N LYS A 92 -18.09 -43.04 14.58
CA LYS A 92 -17.07 -42.96 15.63
C LYS A 92 -15.65 -42.87 15.03
N ARG A 93 -15.39 -43.55 13.91
CA ARG A 93 -14.10 -43.42 13.21
C ARG A 93 -13.97 -42.05 12.54
N ILE A 94 -15.00 -41.60 11.83
CA ILE A 94 -15.09 -40.27 11.19
C ILE A 94 -14.77 -39.15 12.20
N ARG A 95 -15.41 -39.15 13.38
CA ARG A 95 -15.13 -38.17 14.45
C ARG A 95 -13.69 -38.22 14.95
N ASN A 96 -13.08 -39.41 15.00
CA ASN A 96 -11.70 -39.55 15.45
C ASN A 96 -10.67 -39.07 14.42
N TYR A 97 -11.00 -39.01 13.12
CA TYR A 97 -10.07 -38.47 12.13
C TYR A 97 -9.91 -36.97 12.28
N ILE A 98 -10.96 -36.21 12.57
CA ILE A 98 -10.86 -34.75 12.61
C ILE A 98 -9.75 -34.22 13.55
N PRO A 99 -9.69 -34.58 14.85
CA PRO A 99 -8.61 -34.11 15.71
C PRO A 99 -7.23 -34.61 15.25
N ARG A 100 -7.16 -35.80 14.63
CA ARG A 100 -5.90 -36.33 14.07
C ARG A 100 -5.43 -35.52 12.87
N ILE A 101 -6.32 -35.21 11.93
CA ILE A 101 -6.02 -34.37 10.76
C ILE A 101 -5.61 -32.98 11.23
N SER A 102 -6.37 -32.37 12.17
CA SER A 102 -6.06 -31.04 12.71
C SER A 102 -4.68 -31.00 13.39
N ASN A 103 -4.34 -32.02 14.18
CA ASN A 103 -3.02 -32.15 14.79
C ASN A 103 -1.91 -32.39 13.74
N SER A 104 -2.17 -33.23 12.74
CA SER A 104 -1.23 -33.51 11.65
C SER A 104 -0.88 -32.22 10.89
N ILE A 105 -1.88 -31.40 10.55
CA ILE A 105 -1.64 -30.08 9.95
C ILE A 105 -0.83 -29.21 10.89
N SER A 106 -1.22 -29.10 12.15
CA SER A 106 -0.61 -28.16 13.10
C SER A 106 0.86 -28.46 13.38
N TYR A 107 1.20 -29.74 13.54
CA TYR A 107 2.49 -30.17 14.09
C TYR A 107 3.40 -30.91 13.11
N GLU A 108 2.86 -31.55 12.06
CA GLU A 108 3.66 -32.31 11.09
C GLU A 108 3.98 -31.51 9.83
N ILE A 109 3.13 -30.54 9.46
CA ILE A 109 3.39 -29.63 8.34
C ILE A 109 4.17 -28.41 8.86
N PRO A 110 5.42 -28.16 8.39
CA PRO A 110 6.21 -27.03 8.85
C PRO A 110 5.67 -25.70 8.32
N ASP A 111 5.82 -24.64 9.12
CA ASP A 111 5.52 -23.29 8.65
C ASP A 111 6.64 -22.82 7.71
N SER A 112 6.26 -22.26 6.56
CA SER A 112 7.23 -21.59 5.69
C SER A 112 7.60 -20.22 6.25
N LYS A 113 8.71 -19.65 5.76
CA LYS A 113 9.00 -18.23 5.94
C LYS A 113 7.82 -17.40 5.46
N LYS A 114 7.54 -16.30 6.18
CA LYS A 114 6.45 -15.38 5.83
C LYS A 114 6.74 -14.78 4.47
N GLU A 115 5.81 -14.95 3.54
CA GLU A 115 5.95 -14.34 2.22
C GLU A 115 5.23 -13.00 2.18
N ILE A 116 5.98 -11.94 1.87
CA ILE A 116 5.51 -10.57 1.88
C ILE A 116 5.71 -9.99 0.49
N VAL A 117 4.66 -9.42 -0.09
CA VAL A 117 4.73 -8.77 -1.40
C VAL A 117 4.46 -7.28 -1.29
N PHE A 118 5.21 -6.50 -2.04
CA PHE A 118 5.01 -5.06 -2.20
C PHE A 118 4.58 -4.81 -3.65
N LEU A 119 3.45 -4.14 -3.84
CA LEU A 119 2.80 -3.95 -5.14
C LEU A 119 2.78 -2.46 -5.55
N PRO A 120 3.94 -1.81 -5.77
CA PRO A 120 3.97 -0.42 -6.20
C PRO A 120 3.58 -0.30 -7.68
N TYR A 121 2.84 0.73 -8.06
CA TYR A 121 2.52 0.97 -9.49
C TYR A 121 3.35 2.12 -10.11
N ASN A 122 3.98 2.95 -9.26
CA ASN A 122 4.75 4.12 -9.69
C ASN A 122 6.06 4.22 -8.90
N ALA A 123 7.20 4.29 -9.62
CA ALA A 123 8.53 4.27 -9.01
C ALA A 123 8.82 5.53 -8.18
N SER A 124 8.25 6.69 -8.55
CA SER A 124 8.42 7.94 -7.80
C SER A 124 7.74 7.93 -6.43
N MET A 125 6.84 6.97 -6.20
CA MET A 125 6.11 6.77 -4.95
C MET A 125 6.65 5.59 -4.14
N TRP A 126 7.80 5.01 -4.53
CA TRP A 126 8.41 3.88 -3.83
C TRP A 126 8.78 4.20 -2.38
N ASP A 127 9.10 5.45 -2.10
CA ASP A 127 9.37 5.98 -0.77
C ASP A 127 8.20 5.83 0.23
N SER A 128 6.99 5.47 -0.23
CA SER A 128 5.87 5.12 0.63
C SER A 128 5.87 3.67 1.13
N LEU A 129 6.77 2.82 0.62
CA LEU A 129 6.90 1.40 0.99
C LEU A 129 8.33 1.01 1.35
N GLU A 130 9.33 1.80 0.93
CA GLU A 130 10.75 1.46 1.01
C GLU A 130 11.24 1.03 2.41
N SER A 131 10.90 1.78 3.47
CA SER A 131 11.37 1.47 4.82
C SER A 131 10.76 0.17 5.36
N VAL A 132 9.50 -0.11 5.01
CA VAL A 132 8.83 -1.36 5.37
C VAL A 132 9.47 -2.54 4.63
N TRP A 133 9.74 -2.40 3.34
CA TRP A 133 10.45 -3.43 2.56
C TRP A 133 11.85 -3.71 3.09
N LYS A 134 12.64 -2.68 3.42
CA LYS A 134 13.96 -2.87 4.04
C LYS A 134 13.88 -3.65 5.35
N ALA A 135 12.92 -3.31 6.21
CA ALA A 135 12.72 -4.03 7.47
C ALA A 135 12.35 -5.51 7.26
N THR A 136 11.63 -5.84 6.18
CA THR A 136 11.30 -7.25 5.87
C THR A 136 12.47 -8.01 5.24
N GLU A 137 13.33 -7.33 4.48
CA GLU A 137 14.55 -7.94 3.92
C GLU A 137 15.59 -8.25 4.99
N GLU A 138 15.65 -7.42 6.05
CA GLU A 138 16.53 -7.65 7.20
C GLU A 138 16.06 -8.79 8.12
N ASP A 139 14.79 -9.20 8.03
CA ASP A 139 14.21 -10.28 8.83
C ASP A 139 14.35 -11.65 8.13
N ASN A 140 15.27 -12.48 8.63
CA ASN A 140 15.52 -13.83 8.12
C ASN A 140 14.30 -14.78 8.18
N SER A 141 13.24 -14.44 8.90
CA SER A 141 11.98 -15.20 8.92
C SER A 141 11.03 -14.86 7.78
N CYS A 142 11.36 -13.84 6.98
CA CYS A 142 10.58 -13.35 5.85
C CYS A 142 11.25 -13.67 4.51
N ASN A 143 10.43 -13.74 3.47
CA ASN A 143 10.82 -13.61 2.07
C ASN A 143 10.03 -12.42 1.50
N ALA A 144 10.70 -11.34 1.11
CA ALA A 144 10.04 -10.17 0.56
C ALA A 144 10.23 -10.09 -0.97
N TYR A 145 9.18 -9.66 -1.67
CA TYR A 145 9.20 -9.48 -3.12
C TYR A 145 8.65 -8.11 -3.47
N VAL A 146 9.40 -7.34 -4.26
CA VAL A 146 8.91 -6.10 -4.85
C VAL A 146 8.43 -6.41 -6.26
N ILE A 147 7.13 -6.26 -6.48
CA ILE A 147 6.47 -6.58 -7.74
C ILE A 147 5.81 -5.30 -8.25
N PRO A 148 6.54 -4.46 -9.00
CA PRO A 148 5.94 -3.33 -9.67
C PRO A 148 4.78 -3.79 -10.55
N ILE A 149 3.63 -3.14 -10.46
CA ILE A 149 2.43 -3.52 -11.21
C ILE A 149 2.15 -2.53 -12.34
N PRO A 150 1.68 -2.99 -13.50
CA PRO A 150 1.34 -2.09 -14.60
C PRO A 150 0.07 -1.27 -14.28
N TYR A 151 -0.02 -0.12 -14.94
CA TYR A 151 -1.20 0.74 -14.90
C TYR A 151 -1.53 1.28 -16.30
N PHE A 152 -2.74 1.77 -16.47
CA PHE A 152 -3.27 2.24 -17.74
C PHE A 152 -3.74 3.68 -17.59
N ASP A 153 -3.56 4.48 -18.64
CA ASP A 153 -4.31 5.73 -18.79
C ASP A 153 -5.81 5.42 -18.91
N LYS A 154 -6.66 6.37 -18.47
CA LYS A 154 -8.09 6.32 -18.71
C LYS A 154 -8.52 7.33 -19.75
N ASN A 155 -9.21 6.83 -20.76
CA ASN A 155 -9.85 7.66 -21.76
C ASN A 155 -11.04 8.42 -21.13
N PRO A 156 -11.51 9.52 -21.75
CA PRO A 156 -12.68 10.27 -21.26
C PRO A 156 -13.96 9.43 -21.11
N ASP A 157 -14.09 8.33 -21.85
CA ASP A 157 -15.20 7.38 -21.78
C ASP A 157 -15.03 6.30 -20.70
N GLY A 158 -13.91 6.32 -19.96
CA GLY A 158 -13.56 5.38 -18.89
C GLY A 158 -12.88 4.10 -19.36
N THR A 159 -12.67 3.90 -20.66
CA THR A 159 -11.94 2.74 -21.19
C THR A 159 -10.43 2.84 -20.91
N LEU A 160 -9.75 1.69 -20.86
CA LEU A 160 -8.30 1.64 -20.67
C LEU A 160 -7.58 2.07 -21.95
N GLY A 161 -6.66 3.03 -21.80
CA GLY A 161 -5.78 3.53 -22.85
C GLY A 161 -4.42 2.84 -22.81
N GLN A 162 -3.35 3.64 -22.93
CA GLN A 162 -1.99 3.14 -22.95
C GLN A 162 -1.61 2.48 -21.63
N MET A 163 -0.97 1.30 -21.71
CA MET A 163 -0.34 0.63 -20.56
C MET A 163 1.04 1.23 -20.28
N HIS A 164 1.35 1.39 -19.01
CA HIS A 164 2.60 1.86 -18.47
C HIS A 164 3.14 0.84 -17.47
N TYR A 165 4.45 0.64 -17.50
CA TYR A 165 5.18 -0.21 -16.56
C TYR A 165 6.48 0.50 -16.19
N GLU A 166 6.80 0.54 -14.89
CA GLU A 166 7.96 1.28 -14.37
C GLU A 166 8.94 0.41 -13.59
N GLY A 167 8.93 -0.92 -13.79
CA GLY A 167 9.80 -1.83 -13.04
C GLY A 167 11.29 -1.55 -13.21
N ASP A 168 11.70 -1.03 -14.36
CA ASP A 168 13.07 -0.61 -14.69
C ASP A 168 13.48 0.74 -14.10
N LYS A 169 12.52 1.50 -13.53
CA LYS A 169 12.77 2.82 -12.93
C LYS A 169 13.02 2.76 -11.42
N PHE A 170 12.96 1.58 -10.81
CA PHE A 170 13.25 1.41 -9.39
C PHE A 170 14.75 1.53 -9.13
N PRO A 171 15.17 1.93 -7.91
CA PRO A 171 16.57 1.98 -7.57
C PRO A 171 17.26 0.62 -7.71
N GLU A 172 18.52 0.59 -8.16
CA GLU A 172 19.27 -0.64 -8.43
C GLU A 172 19.39 -1.59 -7.23
N TYR A 173 19.31 -1.07 -6.00
CA TYR A 173 19.36 -1.88 -4.78
C TYR A 173 18.04 -2.62 -4.48
N VAL A 174 16.97 -2.36 -5.23
CA VAL A 174 15.67 -3.00 -5.05
C VAL A 174 15.55 -4.15 -6.05
N PRO A 175 15.59 -5.42 -5.60
CA PRO A 175 15.40 -6.58 -6.47
C PRO A 175 13.95 -6.63 -6.94
N ILE A 176 13.75 -6.48 -8.25
CA ILE A 176 12.43 -6.50 -8.86
C ILE A 176 12.05 -7.92 -9.28
N THR A 177 10.85 -8.34 -8.88
CA THR A 177 10.19 -9.55 -9.39
C THR A 177 9.18 -9.14 -10.44
N SER A 178 9.18 -9.81 -11.60
CA SER A 178 8.21 -9.53 -12.65
C SER A 178 6.79 -9.84 -12.18
N TRP A 179 5.84 -8.97 -12.53
CA TRP A 179 4.42 -9.20 -12.28
C TRP A 179 3.84 -10.33 -13.14
N GLU A 180 4.49 -10.67 -14.25
CA GLU A 180 4.11 -11.80 -15.12
C GLU A 180 4.58 -13.14 -14.54
N ASP A 181 5.71 -13.14 -13.82
CA ASP A 181 6.30 -14.36 -13.25
C ASP A 181 5.73 -14.69 -11.86
N TYR A 182 5.20 -13.70 -11.14
CA TYR A 182 4.66 -13.88 -9.80
C TYR A 182 3.17 -14.21 -9.83
N ASN A 183 2.82 -15.49 -9.73
CA ASN A 183 1.43 -15.93 -9.62
C ASN A 183 0.91 -15.81 -8.17
N LEU A 184 0.10 -14.78 -7.90
CA LEU A 184 -0.51 -14.55 -6.58
C LEU A 184 -1.40 -15.71 -6.11
N ALA A 185 -2.17 -16.32 -7.02
CA ALA A 185 -3.12 -17.37 -6.68
C ALA A 185 -2.41 -18.66 -6.25
N GLU A 186 -1.27 -18.98 -6.86
CA GLU A 186 -0.45 -20.14 -6.50
C GLU A 186 0.41 -19.88 -5.26
N ARG A 187 1.04 -18.70 -5.19
CA ARG A 187 2.02 -18.41 -4.13
C ARG A 187 1.40 -18.07 -2.78
N GLN A 188 0.18 -17.55 -2.82
CA GLN A 188 -0.63 -17.13 -1.66
C GLN A 188 0.24 -16.44 -0.59
N PRO A 189 0.67 -15.18 -0.80
CA PRO A 189 1.53 -14.51 0.17
C PRO A 189 0.79 -14.26 1.49
N ASP A 190 1.53 -14.28 2.60
CA ASP A 190 0.97 -14.01 3.92
C ASP A 190 0.56 -12.54 4.07
N VAL A 191 1.29 -11.62 3.44
CA VAL A 191 0.99 -10.18 3.45
C VAL A 191 1.21 -9.56 2.08
N ALA A 192 0.30 -8.69 1.65
CA ALA A 192 0.49 -7.81 0.51
C ALA A 192 0.36 -6.34 0.92
N TYR A 193 1.34 -5.53 0.55
CA TYR A 193 1.34 -4.09 0.72
C TYR A 193 0.97 -3.38 -0.60
N ILE A 194 -0.06 -2.56 -0.55
CA ILE A 194 -0.48 -1.67 -1.64
C ILE A 194 -0.35 -0.21 -1.22
N HIS A 195 -0.09 0.66 -2.17
CA HIS A 195 -0.08 2.11 -1.94
C HIS A 195 -1.07 2.89 -2.81
N ASN A 196 -1.65 2.27 -3.84
CA ASN A 196 -2.68 2.87 -4.68
C ASN A 196 -4.06 2.48 -4.11
N PRO A 197 -4.88 3.43 -3.63
CA PRO A 197 -6.17 3.09 -3.04
C PRO A 197 -7.32 2.99 -4.06
N TYR A 198 -7.09 3.34 -5.33
CA TYR A 198 -8.21 3.71 -6.21
C TYR A 198 -8.80 2.54 -7.00
N ASP A 199 -8.02 1.52 -7.35
CA ASP A 199 -8.41 0.50 -8.34
C ASP A 199 -9.03 1.18 -9.59
N TYR A 200 -10.31 0.91 -9.86
CA TYR A 200 -11.10 1.50 -10.94
C TYR A 200 -11.66 2.91 -10.64
N ALA A 201 -11.56 3.42 -9.42
CA ALA A 201 -12.22 4.65 -8.99
C ALA A 201 -11.44 5.93 -9.36
N ASN A 202 -10.16 5.82 -9.75
CA ASN A 202 -9.41 6.98 -10.23
C ASN A 202 -9.92 7.40 -11.61
N LYS A 203 -9.88 8.71 -11.90
CA LYS A 203 -10.35 9.29 -13.17
C LYS A 203 -9.30 9.24 -14.27
N SER A 204 -8.02 9.30 -13.91
CA SER A 204 -6.93 9.46 -14.87
C SER A 204 -6.22 8.16 -15.22
N THR A 205 -6.11 7.24 -14.25
CA THR A 205 -5.42 5.96 -14.46
C THR A 205 -6.16 4.81 -13.76
N SER A 206 -5.82 3.57 -14.12
CA SER A 206 -6.25 2.34 -13.44
C SER A 206 -5.06 1.41 -13.33
N ILE A 207 -4.83 0.77 -12.18
CA ILE A 207 -3.88 -0.35 -12.11
C ILE A 207 -4.46 -1.57 -12.86
N HIS A 208 -3.62 -2.55 -13.16
CA HIS A 208 -4.07 -3.79 -13.78
C HIS A 208 -5.09 -4.53 -12.90
N LEU A 209 -6.13 -5.08 -13.55
CA LEU A 209 -7.35 -5.60 -12.89
C LEU A 209 -7.05 -6.70 -11.86
N ASP A 210 -6.11 -7.59 -12.17
CA ASP A 210 -5.69 -8.69 -11.28
C ASP A 210 -5.10 -8.19 -9.95
N PHE A 211 -4.65 -6.94 -9.90
CA PHE A 211 -4.08 -6.30 -8.72
C PHE A 211 -5.05 -5.34 -8.02
N TYR A 212 -6.34 -5.34 -8.40
CA TYR A 212 -7.36 -4.63 -7.63
C TYR A 212 -7.45 -5.19 -6.22
N ALA A 213 -7.68 -4.32 -5.24
CA ALA A 213 -7.70 -4.69 -3.83
C ALA A 213 -8.70 -5.83 -3.55
N LYS A 214 -9.85 -5.85 -4.24
CA LYS A 214 -10.83 -6.93 -4.17
C LYS A 214 -10.28 -8.27 -4.66
N GLU A 215 -9.50 -8.26 -5.75
CA GLU A 215 -8.93 -9.45 -6.36
C GLU A 215 -7.76 -9.96 -5.52
N LEU A 216 -6.85 -9.07 -5.10
CA LEU A 216 -5.76 -9.37 -4.16
C LEU A 216 -6.28 -10.05 -2.90
N LYS A 217 -7.38 -9.55 -2.32
CA LYS A 217 -7.94 -10.07 -1.07
C LYS A 217 -8.33 -11.55 -1.12
N LYS A 218 -8.52 -12.13 -2.31
CA LYS A 218 -8.82 -13.56 -2.50
C LYS A 218 -7.59 -14.46 -2.31
N HIS A 219 -6.39 -13.90 -2.47
CA HIS A 219 -5.15 -14.67 -2.59
C HIS A 219 -4.13 -14.36 -1.50
N VAL A 220 -4.41 -13.41 -0.60
CA VAL A 220 -3.46 -12.97 0.42
C VAL A 220 -4.02 -13.15 1.83
N GLY A 221 -3.14 -13.52 2.77
CA GLY A 221 -3.52 -13.65 4.18
C GLY A 221 -3.95 -12.32 4.78
N MET A 222 -3.20 -11.26 4.50
CA MET A 222 -3.48 -9.89 4.94
C MET A 222 -3.15 -8.87 3.85
N LEU A 223 -4.11 -8.02 3.51
CA LEU A 223 -3.91 -6.88 2.63
C LEU A 223 -3.72 -5.61 3.45
N VAL A 224 -2.60 -4.92 3.25
CA VAL A 224 -2.24 -3.70 3.99
C VAL A 224 -2.12 -2.54 3.01
N TYR A 225 -2.84 -1.46 3.28
CA TYR A 225 -2.73 -0.22 2.52
C TYR A 225 -1.89 0.81 3.28
N ILE A 226 -0.87 1.36 2.60
CA ILE A 226 -0.06 2.48 3.08
C ILE A 226 -0.21 3.65 2.09
N PRO A 227 -0.81 4.78 2.49
CA PRO A 227 -0.95 5.93 1.60
C PRO A 227 0.38 6.42 1.02
N TYR A 228 0.43 6.65 -0.30
CA TYR A 228 1.57 7.29 -0.95
C TYR A 228 1.66 8.80 -0.70
N PHE A 229 0.74 9.39 0.06
CA PHE A 229 0.73 10.82 0.38
C PHE A 229 0.89 11.03 1.88
N VAL A 230 1.34 12.24 2.25
CA VAL A 230 1.30 12.71 3.63
C VAL A 230 0.40 13.93 3.73
N SER A 231 -0.33 14.03 4.84
CA SER A 231 -1.15 15.20 5.16
C SER A 231 -0.75 15.73 6.53
N ALA A 232 -1.12 16.96 6.85
CA ALA A 232 -0.89 17.53 8.18
C ALA A 232 -2.01 17.16 9.17
N GLY A 233 -2.52 15.94 9.07
CA GLY A 233 -3.66 15.48 9.86
C GLY A 233 -5.04 15.84 9.29
N ASP A 234 -5.11 16.48 8.13
CA ASP A 234 -6.37 16.82 7.44
C ASP A 234 -6.46 16.07 6.11
N VAL A 235 -6.73 14.76 6.20
CA VAL A 235 -6.89 13.92 5.00
C VAL A 235 -8.11 14.38 4.20
N PRO A 236 -7.98 14.68 2.90
CA PRO A 236 -9.13 14.95 2.05
C PRO A 236 -10.13 13.80 2.09
N LYS A 237 -11.40 14.10 2.39
CA LYS A 237 -12.45 13.09 2.60
C LYS A 237 -12.64 12.12 1.43
N HIS A 238 -12.43 12.60 0.20
CA HIS A 238 -12.53 11.79 -1.01
C HIS A 238 -11.38 10.77 -1.17
N PHE A 239 -10.35 10.83 -0.31
CA PHE A 239 -9.32 9.78 -0.19
C PHE A 239 -9.62 8.75 0.90
N CYS A 240 -10.68 8.95 1.69
CA CYS A 240 -10.97 8.07 2.81
C CYS A 240 -11.60 6.75 2.37
N VAL A 241 -12.73 6.82 1.68
CA VAL A 241 -13.51 5.62 1.29
C VAL A 241 -13.25 5.31 -0.19
N LEU A 242 -12.30 4.42 -0.44
CA LEU A 242 -11.86 3.99 -1.77
C LEU A 242 -11.67 2.46 -1.77
N PRO A 243 -11.65 1.80 -2.94
CA PRO A 243 -11.52 0.34 -3.00
C PRO A 243 -10.37 -0.22 -2.15
N GLY A 244 -9.17 0.36 -2.24
CA GLY A 244 -8.02 -0.06 -1.44
C GLY A 244 -8.23 0.06 0.07
N THR A 245 -8.90 1.11 0.56
CA THR A 245 -9.18 1.26 2.00
C THR A 245 -10.34 0.37 2.44
N MET A 246 -11.31 0.11 1.56
CA MET A 246 -12.45 -0.76 1.84
C MET A 246 -12.01 -2.22 2.00
N TYR A 247 -11.23 -2.74 1.05
CA TYR A 247 -10.83 -4.16 1.00
C TYR A 247 -9.59 -4.50 1.84
N ALA A 248 -8.71 -3.54 2.16
CA ALA A 248 -7.57 -3.80 3.03
C ALA A 248 -7.98 -4.24 4.43
N ASP A 249 -7.29 -5.21 5.01
CA ASP A 249 -7.46 -5.58 6.42
C ASP A 249 -6.97 -4.46 7.33
N LYS A 250 -5.84 -3.86 6.97
CA LYS A 250 -5.18 -2.78 7.71
C LYS A 250 -4.89 -1.59 6.82
N VAL A 251 -5.12 -0.40 7.35
CA VAL A 251 -4.77 0.88 6.74
C VAL A 251 -3.84 1.61 7.69
N ILE A 252 -2.62 1.86 7.24
CA ILE A 252 -1.62 2.58 8.03
C ILE A 252 -1.80 4.08 7.81
N VAL A 253 -1.94 4.83 8.90
CA VAL A 253 -2.15 6.28 8.85
C VAL A 253 -1.11 7.02 9.68
N LEU A 254 -0.89 8.29 9.34
CA LEU A 254 0.20 9.09 9.90
C LEU A 254 -0.04 9.47 11.37
N SER A 255 -1.28 9.79 11.73
CA SER A 255 -1.61 10.32 13.06
C SER A 255 -3.01 9.93 13.52
N GLU A 256 -3.27 10.09 14.81
CA GLU A 256 -4.60 9.84 15.39
C GLU A 256 -5.68 10.73 14.76
N LYS A 257 -5.34 11.97 14.39
CA LYS A 257 -6.28 12.87 13.71
C LYS A 257 -6.70 12.33 12.33
N GLU A 258 -5.75 11.76 11.58
CA GLU A 258 -6.07 11.08 10.32
C GLU A 258 -6.92 9.83 10.56
N LYS A 259 -6.56 9.00 11.55
CA LYS A 259 -7.36 7.82 11.96
C LYS A 259 -8.82 8.20 12.19
N GLN A 260 -9.07 9.23 12.99
CA GLN A 260 -10.44 9.68 13.29
C GLN A 260 -11.17 10.21 12.05
N THR A 261 -10.45 10.82 11.11
CA THR A 261 -11.02 11.26 9.83
C THR A 261 -11.50 10.06 9.00
N TYR A 262 -10.65 9.04 8.84
CA TYR A 262 -11.03 7.80 8.15
C TYR A 262 -12.23 7.11 8.83
N ILE A 263 -12.18 6.93 10.15
CA ILE A 263 -13.27 6.29 10.91
C ILE A 263 -14.59 7.05 10.71
N THR A 264 -14.55 8.39 10.75
CA THR A 264 -15.74 9.22 10.57
C THR A 264 -16.34 9.05 9.18
N GLU A 265 -15.52 9.12 8.13
CA GLU A 265 -16.01 8.99 6.76
C GLU A 265 -16.49 7.56 6.44
N PHE A 266 -15.88 6.51 7.03
CA PHE A 266 -16.38 5.14 6.93
C PHE A 266 -17.73 4.96 7.61
N ARG A 267 -17.91 5.46 8.83
CA ARG A 267 -19.21 5.41 9.53
C ARG A 267 -20.31 6.14 8.77
N LYS A 268 -19.95 7.28 8.15
CA LYS A 268 -20.85 8.03 7.28
C LYS A 268 -21.25 7.19 6.06
N PHE A 269 -20.28 6.62 5.35
CA PHE A 269 -20.54 5.75 4.20
C PHE A 269 -21.43 4.55 4.57
N GLU A 270 -21.16 3.88 5.69
CA GLU A 270 -21.98 2.76 6.18
C GLU A 270 -23.44 3.16 6.45
N THR A 271 -23.65 4.36 7.00
CA THR A 271 -24.98 4.89 7.28
C THR A 271 -25.71 5.25 5.98
N GLU A 272 -25.03 5.92 5.05
CA GLU A 272 -25.60 6.34 3.78
C GLU A 272 -25.95 5.16 2.85
N ASN A 273 -25.23 4.04 2.97
CA ASN A 273 -25.41 2.85 2.14
C ASN A 273 -26.12 1.69 2.86
N ASN A 274 -26.62 1.90 4.09
CA ASN A 274 -27.28 0.87 4.90
C ASN A 274 -26.44 -0.42 5.07
N CYS A 275 -25.13 -0.29 5.24
CA CYS A 275 -24.19 -1.40 5.38
C CYS A 275 -23.37 -1.33 6.67
N LYS A 276 -24.01 -0.95 7.77
CA LYS A 276 -23.36 -0.80 9.08
C LYS A 276 -22.62 -2.05 9.53
N GLY A 277 -21.36 -1.90 9.93
CA GLY A 277 -20.48 -2.98 10.37
C GLY A 277 -19.85 -3.78 9.24
N LEU A 278 -20.07 -3.43 7.96
CA LEU A 278 -19.49 -4.12 6.80
C LEU A 278 -17.95 -4.17 6.88
N PHE A 279 -17.32 -3.13 7.45
CA PHE A 279 -15.86 -3.04 7.53
C PHE A 279 -15.28 -3.52 8.86
N GLY A 280 -16.08 -4.20 9.69
CA GLY A 280 -15.65 -4.74 10.98
C GLY A 280 -15.30 -3.66 12.00
N ASN A 281 -14.32 -3.96 12.86
CA ASN A 281 -13.84 -2.99 13.85
C ASN A 281 -12.91 -1.96 13.19
N LEU A 282 -13.41 -0.73 12.99
CA LEU A 282 -12.64 0.34 12.37
C LEU A 282 -11.41 0.75 13.20
N ASP A 283 -11.44 0.61 14.52
CA ASP A 283 -10.28 0.91 15.37
C ASP A 283 -9.13 -0.07 15.17
N ASP A 284 -9.45 -1.33 14.83
CA ASP A 284 -8.46 -2.34 14.47
C ASP A 284 -7.99 -2.20 13.01
N LYS A 285 -8.86 -1.71 12.13
CA LYS A 285 -8.57 -1.50 10.70
C LYS A 285 -7.58 -0.36 10.49
N PHE A 286 -7.78 0.79 11.15
CA PHE A 286 -6.91 1.96 11.00
C PHE A 286 -5.84 1.99 12.11
N ILE A 287 -4.58 1.84 11.72
CA ILE A 287 -3.44 1.77 12.63
C ILE A 287 -2.54 3.00 12.46
N VAL A 288 -2.24 3.69 13.56
CA VAL A 288 -1.34 4.84 13.57
C VAL A 288 0.10 4.36 13.73
N LEU A 289 0.88 4.33 12.64
CA LEU A 289 2.31 3.98 12.67
C LEU A 289 3.20 5.05 12.02
N GLY A 290 2.64 6.14 11.51
CA GLY A 290 3.39 7.13 10.75
C GLY A 290 3.36 6.86 9.24
N SER A 291 4.41 7.25 8.53
CA SER A 291 4.54 7.03 7.09
C SER A 291 6.00 6.74 6.72
N PRO A 292 6.27 5.76 5.84
CA PRO A 292 7.60 5.51 5.27
C PRO A 292 8.25 6.73 4.62
N LYS A 293 7.44 7.69 4.15
CA LYS A 293 7.98 8.96 3.65
C LYS A 293 8.67 9.79 4.73
N LEU A 294 8.22 9.71 5.99
CA LEU A 294 8.91 10.35 7.11
C LEU A 294 10.23 9.62 7.43
N ASP A 295 10.24 8.28 7.36
CA ASP A 295 11.47 7.49 7.52
C ASP A 295 12.49 7.86 6.43
N LYS A 296 12.02 8.15 5.21
CA LYS A 296 12.89 8.63 4.15
C LYS A 296 13.52 9.98 4.50
N VAL A 297 12.77 10.93 5.06
CA VAL A 297 13.30 12.22 5.54
C VAL A 297 14.38 12.02 6.60
N THR A 298 14.16 11.12 7.57
CA THR A 298 15.13 10.89 8.65
C THR A 298 16.36 10.10 8.19
N SER A 299 16.23 9.31 7.13
CA SER A 299 17.35 8.56 6.54
C SER A 299 18.31 9.43 5.71
N VAL A 300 17.86 10.59 5.21
CA VAL A 300 18.68 11.47 4.39
C VAL A 300 19.35 12.56 5.21
N SER A 301 20.59 12.86 4.86
CA SER A 301 21.45 13.85 5.50
C SER A 301 22.29 14.54 4.42
N ARG A 302 23.03 15.58 4.77
CA ARG A 302 23.89 16.25 3.77
C ARG A 302 25.06 15.37 3.35
N GLU A 303 25.44 14.46 4.23
CA GLU A 303 26.61 13.61 4.13
C GLU A 303 26.36 12.38 3.23
N ASN A 304 25.10 11.99 3.02
CA ASN A 304 24.74 10.78 2.27
C ASN A 304 23.90 11.04 1.01
N ILE A 305 23.80 12.30 0.58
CA ILE A 305 23.17 12.69 -0.69
C ILE A 305 24.22 13.07 -1.74
N ASN A 306 23.90 12.83 -3.01
CA ASN A 306 24.71 13.33 -4.11
C ASN A 306 24.31 14.79 -4.45
N ILE A 307 25.22 15.73 -4.24
CA ILE A 307 25.01 17.15 -4.54
C ILE A 307 25.65 17.46 -5.90
N PRO A 308 24.87 17.93 -6.91
CA PRO A 308 25.43 18.35 -8.20
C PRO A 308 26.50 19.43 -8.03
N GLU A 309 27.56 19.38 -8.83
CA GLU A 309 28.64 20.39 -8.75
C GLU A 309 28.14 21.82 -8.91
N GLU A 310 27.13 22.03 -9.75
CA GLU A 310 26.54 23.34 -9.99
C GLU A 310 25.83 23.89 -8.73
N TRP A 311 25.24 23.02 -7.90
CA TRP A 311 24.64 23.40 -6.62
C TRP A 311 25.72 23.70 -5.60
N GLU A 312 26.80 22.91 -5.60
CA GLU A 312 27.91 23.11 -4.68
C GLU A 312 28.61 24.47 -4.89
N ARG A 313 28.73 24.91 -6.16
CA ARG A 313 29.31 26.22 -6.52
C ARG A 313 28.51 27.40 -5.95
N VAL A 314 27.18 27.31 -5.89
CA VAL A 314 26.33 28.40 -5.35
C VAL A 314 26.20 28.34 -3.83
N ILE A 315 26.46 27.18 -3.22
CA ILE A 315 26.40 26.95 -1.76
C ILE A 315 27.70 27.38 -1.07
N LYS A 316 28.85 27.16 -1.72
CA LYS A 316 30.17 27.52 -1.16
C LYS A 316 30.48 28.99 -1.40
N ARG A 317 31.08 29.62 -0.39
CA ARG A 317 31.71 30.94 -0.51
C ARG A 317 33.12 30.81 -1.08
N PRO A 318 33.73 31.91 -1.58
CA PRO A 318 35.11 31.89 -2.06
C PRO A 318 36.14 31.45 -1.01
N ASP A 319 35.85 31.63 0.28
CA ASP A 319 36.68 31.19 1.41
C ASP A 319 36.48 29.71 1.78
N GLY A 320 35.65 28.98 1.04
CA GLY A 320 35.32 27.58 1.27
C GLY A 320 34.23 27.35 2.33
N SER A 321 33.78 28.39 3.03
CA SER A 321 32.68 28.29 3.99
C SER A 321 31.33 28.09 3.29
N ARG A 322 30.35 27.56 4.02
CA ARG A 322 29.03 27.24 3.49
C ARG A 322 28.02 28.37 3.76
N LYS A 323 27.26 28.77 2.74
CA LYS A 323 26.10 29.66 2.87
C LYS A 323 24.92 28.93 3.52
N LYS A 324 24.00 29.67 4.13
CA LYS A 324 22.74 29.08 4.60
C LYS A 324 21.88 28.76 3.38
N VAL A 325 21.28 27.57 3.33
CA VAL A 325 20.42 27.14 2.22
C VAL A 325 18.97 27.22 2.66
N ILE A 326 18.13 27.95 1.93
CA ILE A 326 16.70 28.06 2.23
C ILE A 326 15.93 27.36 1.13
N LEU A 327 15.21 26.29 1.48
CA LEU A 327 14.28 25.62 0.57
C LEU A 327 13.07 26.53 0.38
N TYR A 328 12.86 27.02 -0.83
CA TYR A 328 11.68 27.74 -1.24
C TYR A 328 10.78 26.84 -2.09
N ASN A 329 9.67 26.39 -1.52
CA ASN A 329 8.73 25.50 -2.20
C ASN A 329 7.45 26.24 -2.60
N THR A 330 7.06 26.12 -3.88
CA THR A 330 5.90 26.81 -4.46
C THR A 330 4.92 25.83 -5.10
N THR A 331 3.63 25.99 -4.85
CA THR A 331 2.55 25.03 -5.17
C THR A 331 1.55 25.56 -6.19
N LEU A 332 0.88 24.65 -6.92
CA LEU A 332 -0.16 25.03 -7.89
C LEU A 332 -1.30 25.80 -7.25
N GLN A 333 -1.81 25.30 -6.12
CA GLN A 333 -2.99 25.87 -5.46
C GLN A 333 -2.78 27.33 -5.07
N ALA A 334 -1.60 27.68 -4.56
CA ALA A 334 -1.31 29.04 -4.16
C ALA A 334 -1.30 30.03 -5.34
N VAL A 335 -0.83 29.61 -6.52
CA VAL A 335 -0.93 30.39 -7.76
C VAL A 335 -2.38 30.53 -8.21
N LEU A 336 -3.14 29.44 -8.21
CA LEU A 336 -4.54 29.44 -8.65
C LEU A 336 -5.43 30.34 -7.78
N ASP A 337 -5.19 30.35 -6.46
CA ASP A 337 -5.98 31.10 -5.49
C ASP A 337 -5.64 32.59 -5.46
N ASN A 338 -4.39 32.96 -5.77
CA ASN A 338 -3.90 34.34 -5.57
C ASN A 338 -3.52 35.07 -6.86
N ASP A 339 -3.50 34.38 -8.00
CA ASP A 339 -3.36 34.99 -9.32
C ASP A 339 -2.12 35.93 -9.41
N GLU A 340 -2.23 37.11 -10.01
CA GLU A 340 -1.18 38.14 -10.10
C GLU A 340 -0.51 38.48 -8.76
N LYS A 341 -1.22 38.40 -7.62
CA LYS A 341 -0.61 38.67 -6.31
C LYS A 341 0.49 37.65 -5.99
N TYR A 342 0.29 36.40 -6.40
CA TYR A 342 1.29 35.35 -6.20
C TYR A 342 2.55 35.61 -7.03
N ILE A 343 2.38 35.99 -8.30
CA ILE A 343 3.51 36.30 -9.18
C ILE A 343 4.30 37.50 -8.64
N ASN A 344 3.61 38.54 -8.18
CA ASN A 344 4.24 39.67 -7.50
C ASN A 344 4.97 39.27 -6.21
N LYS A 345 4.40 38.36 -5.41
CA LYS A 345 5.05 37.81 -4.22
C LYS A 345 6.32 37.04 -4.59
N LEU A 346 6.24 36.15 -5.57
CA LEU A 346 7.36 35.37 -6.08
C LEU A 346 8.52 36.27 -6.52
N LYS A 347 8.24 37.34 -7.29
CA LYS A 347 9.25 38.34 -7.68
C LYS A 347 9.95 38.97 -6.48
N LYS A 348 9.17 39.37 -5.45
CA LYS A 348 9.73 40.00 -4.24
C LYS A 348 10.57 39.03 -3.42
N VAL A 349 10.13 37.79 -3.27
CA VAL A 349 10.88 36.74 -2.58
C VAL A 349 12.24 36.54 -3.26
N LEU A 350 12.22 36.30 -4.56
CA LEU A 350 13.44 36.06 -5.34
C LEU A 350 14.35 37.30 -5.34
N GLY A 351 13.79 38.50 -5.47
CA GLY A 351 14.54 39.76 -5.35
C GLY A 351 15.24 39.92 -3.98
N PHE A 352 14.55 39.61 -2.89
CA PHE A 352 15.15 39.62 -1.55
C PHE A 352 16.32 38.65 -1.44
N PHE A 353 16.19 37.43 -1.94
CA PHE A 353 17.28 36.45 -1.89
C PHE A 353 18.43 36.79 -2.83
N TYR A 354 18.17 37.46 -3.94
CA TYR A 354 19.21 38.01 -4.81
C TYR A 354 20.07 39.05 -4.07
N GLU A 355 19.46 39.95 -3.30
CA GLU A 355 20.18 40.92 -2.48
C GLU A 355 20.98 40.26 -1.34
N LYS A 356 20.63 39.03 -0.95
CA LYS A 356 21.26 38.24 0.12
C LYS A 356 22.14 37.10 -0.38
N GLN A 357 22.45 37.07 -1.68
CA GLN A 357 23.14 35.94 -2.31
C GLN A 357 24.54 35.63 -1.77
N GLU A 358 25.21 36.58 -1.11
CA GLU A 358 26.52 36.36 -0.46
C GLU A 358 26.41 35.53 0.83
N ASP A 359 25.27 35.61 1.52
CA ASP A 359 25.03 34.97 2.81
C ASP A 359 24.15 33.72 2.70
N ILE A 360 23.22 33.73 1.75
CA ILE A 360 22.15 32.76 1.62
C ILE A 360 22.05 32.25 0.18
N THR A 361 21.97 30.93 0.03
CA THR A 361 21.59 30.27 -1.22
C THR A 361 20.10 29.93 -1.14
N ILE A 362 19.29 30.48 -2.02
CA ILE A 362 17.91 30.02 -2.19
C ILE A 362 17.89 28.76 -3.06
N LEU A 363 17.23 27.71 -2.59
CA LEU A 363 16.90 26.50 -3.36
C LEU A 363 15.41 26.58 -3.70
N TRP A 364 15.10 27.04 -4.90
CA TRP A 364 13.73 27.14 -5.38
C TRP A 364 13.29 25.84 -6.06
N ARG A 365 12.27 25.21 -5.49
CA ARG A 365 11.61 24.03 -6.03
C ARG A 365 10.16 24.35 -6.39
N PRO A 366 9.86 24.66 -7.67
CA PRO A 366 8.49 24.80 -8.11
C PRO A 366 7.81 23.44 -8.29
N HIS A 367 6.48 23.44 -8.20
CA HIS A 367 5.70 22.26 -8.57
C HIS A 367 6.01 21.84 -10.02
N PRO A 368 6.23 20.55 -10.33
CA PRO A 368 6.64 20.10 -11.67
C PRO A 368 5.68 20.52 -12.79
N LEU A 369 4.39 20.60 -12.48
CA LEU A 369 3.33 21.01 -13.41
C LEU A 369 3.03 22.51 -13.42
N MET A 370 3.83 23.35 -12.75
CA MET A 370 3.52 24.78 -12.56
C MET A 370 3.30 25.51 -13.89
N GLU A 371 4.25 25.39 -14.82
CA GLU A 371 4.16 26.06 -16.13
C GLU A 371 2.94 25.59 -16.92
N THR A 372 2.73 24.28 -17.01
CA THR A 372 1.58 23.69 -17.73
C THR A 372 0.24 24.09 -17.12
N THR A 373 0.15 24.16 -15.79
CA THR A 373 -1.07 24.59 -15.09
C THR A 373 -1.34 26.07 -15.32
N ILE A 374 -0.32 26.93 -15.26
CA ILE A 374 -0.46 28.36 -15.56
C ILE A 374 -0.90 28.54 -17.01
N ALA A 375 -0.24 27.88 -17.97
CA ALA A 375 -0.59 27.97 -19.39
C ALA A 375 -2.05 27.56 -19.67
N SER A 376 -2.56 26.55 -18.97
CA SER A 376 -3.92 26.06 -19.17
C SER A 376 -4.99 26.84 -18.40
N MET A 377 -4.72 27.26 -17.16
CA MET A 377 -5.74 27.78 -16.24
C MET A 377 -5.63 29.28 -15.97
N LYS A 378 -4.43 29.86 -16.13
CA LYS A 378 -4.11 31.28 -15.87
C LYS A 378 -3.17 31.83 -16.96
N PRO A 379 -3.51 31.73 -18.25
CA PRO A 379 -2.58 32.01 -19.36
C PRO A 379 -2.02 33.44 -19.35
N HIS A 380 -2.74 34.42 -18.77
CA HIS A 380 -2.27 35.79 -18.64
C HIS A 380 -1.04 35.94 -17.72
N LEU A 381 -0.78 34.98 -16.82
CA LEU A 381 0.38 34.97 -15.94
C LEU A 381 1.61 34.30 -16.56
N LEU A 382 1.45 33.56 -17.67
CA LEU A 382 2.47 32.67 -18.20
C LEU A 382 3.75 33.41 -18.60
N SER A 383 3.61 34.52 -19.32
CA SER A 383 4.77 35.32 -19.76
C SER A 383 5.59 35.78 -18.56
N GLU A 384 4.92 36.31 -17.54
CA GLU A 384 5.57 36.86 -16.35
C GLU A 384 6.25 35.76 -15.51
N TYR A 385 5.59 34.60 -15.37
CA TYR A 385 6.17 33.43 -14.70
C TYR A 385 7.42 32.91 -15.43
N ASN A 386 7.35 32.79 -16.76
CA ASN A 386 8.47 32.30 -17.57
C ASN A 386 9.66 33.26 -17.53
N ASP A 387 9.42 34.57 -17.50
CA ASP A 387 10.47 35.57 -17.32
C ASP A 387 11.14 35.43 -15.94
N ILE A 388 10.38 35.19 -14.88
CA ILE A 388 10.94 34.95 -13.53
C ILE A 388 11.84 33.71 -13.54
N MET A 389 11.34 32.59 -14.06
CA MET A 389 12.08 31.33 -14.13
C MET A 389 13.38 31.50 -14.93
N LYS A 390 13.29 32.12 -16.11
CA LYS A 390 14.44 32.37 -16.98
C LYS A 390 15.48 33.25 -16.29
N ASN A 391 15.06 34.36 -15.67
CA ASN A 391 15.95 35.26 -14.95
C ASN A 391 16.63 34.55 -13.77
N TYR A 392 15.89 33.76 -12.99
CA TYR A 392 16.44 33.00 -11.87
C TYR A 392 17.52 32.01 -12.32
N LYS A 393 17.24 31.24 -13.38
CA LYS A 393 18.20 30.29 -13.97
C LYS A 393 19.44 31.00 -14.55
N GLN A 394 19.26 32.14 -15.22
CA GLN A 394 20.37 32.88 -15.84
C GLN A 394 21.27 33.56 -14.82
N GLN A 395 20.72 34.15 -13.77
CA GLN A 395 21.50 34.89 -12.77
C GLN A 395 22.30 33.99 -11.83
N SER A 396 21.98 32.68 -11.74
CA SER A 396 22.78 31.66 -11.05
C SER A 396 23.14 31.98 -9.59
N TYR A 397 22.31 32.75 -8.87
CA TYR A 397 22.50 33.08 -7.45
C TYR A 397 21.86 32.07 -6.49
N GLY A 398 21.22 31.03 -7.03
CA GLY A 398 20.49 30.01 -6.29
C GLY A 398 20.38 28.72 -7.08
N ILE A 399 19.66 27.76 -6.50
CA ILE A 399 19.43 26.43 -7.06
C ILE A 399 18.01 26.35 -7.57
N TYR A 400 17.84 26.10 -8.87
CA TYR A 400 16.55 25.71 -9.43
C TYR A 400 16.47 24.19 -9.42
N ASP A 401 15.59 23.63 -8.59
CA ASP A 401 15.43 22.19 -8.47
C ASP A 401 14.16 21.72 -9.18
N ASP A 402 14.32 21.15 -10.36
CA ASP A 402 13.30 20.47 -11.15
C ASP A 402 13.46 18.94 -11.15
N THR A 403 14.28 18.41 -10.24
CA THR A 403 14.54 16.98 -10.16
C THR A 403 13.44 16.23 -9.41
N SER A 404 13.28 14.94 -9.67
CA SER A 404 12.30 14.10 -8.96
C SER A 404 12.65 13.88 -7.48
N ASP A 405 13.92 14.06 -7.08
CA ASP A 405 14.39 13.83 -5.71
C ASP A 405 14.15 15.05 -4.81
N LEU A 406 12.97 15.07 -4.18
CA LEU A 406 12.61 16.04 -3.15
C LEU A 406 13.48 15.92 -1.88
N TYR A 407 13.91 14.72 -1.53
CA TYR A 407 14.59 14.46 -0.26
C TYR A 407 15.97 15.09 -0.23
N ARG A 408 16.64 15.16 -1.38
CA ARG A 408 17.88 15.93 -1.53
C ARG A 408 17.70 17.39 -1.15
N ALA A 409 16.62 18.04 -1.58
CA ALA A 409 16.35 19.44 -1.24
C ALA A 409 16.11 19.61 0.27
N ILE A 410 15.35 18.69 0.89
CA ILE A 410 15.07 18.67 2.33
C ILE A 410 16.35 18.48 3.17
N ALA A 411 17.20 17.53 2.76
CA ALA A 411 18.46 17.24 3.43
C ALA A 411 19.41 18.44 3.34
N LEU A 412 19.52 19.04 2.15
CA LEU A 412 20.45 20.11 1.85
C LEU A 412 20.10 21.43 2.56
N SER A 413 18.83 21.80 2.68
CA SER A 413 18.45 23.08 3.26
C SER A 413 18.67 23.19 4.77
N ASP A 414 18.79 24.41 5.27
CA ASP A 414 18.88 24.80 6.68
C ASP A 414 17.52 25.25 7.24
N ALA A 415 16.62 25.75 6.39
CA ALA A 415 15.25 26.12 6.75
C ALA A 415 14.31 26.04 5.53
N TYR A 416 13.00 25.99 5.80
CA TYR A 416 11.95 26.02 4.78
C TYR A 416 11.26 27.39 4.76
N TYR A 417 11.04 27.89 3.54
CA TYR A 417 10.17 29.01 3.25
C TYR A 417 9.21 28.62 2.12
N GLY A 418 8.00 29.16 2.10
CA GLY A 418 7.08 29.01 0.96
C GLY A 418 5.72 28.46 1.36
N ASP A 419 5.04 27.82 0.42
CA ASP A 419 3.63 27.46 0.59
C ASP A 419 3.43 26.34 1.60
N TYR A 420 2.24 26.29 2.20
CA TYR A 420 1.85 25.11 2.95
C TYR A 420 1.58 23.94 1.98
N SER A 421 2.19 22.77 2.24
CA SER A 421 2.06 21.59 1.36
C SER A 421 2.50 20.31 2.06
N SER A 422 2.38 19.16 1.38
CA SER A 422 2.97 17.89 1.81
C SER A 422 4.49 18.00 2.04
N VAL A 423 5.19 18.85 1.28
CA VAL A 423 6.63 19.10 1.50
C VAL A 423 6.88 19.74 2.86
N ALA A 424 6.02 20.68 3.29
CA ALA A 424 6.16 21.29 4.62
C ALA A 424 5.91 20.27 5.74
N VAL A 425 5.01 19.32 5.52
CA VAL A 425 4.77 18.19 6.44
C VAL A 425 6.03 17.32 6.56
N LEU A 426 6.62 16.92 5.43
CA LEU A 426 7.88 16.18 5.41
C LEU A 426 9.01 16.97 6.09
N TYR A 427 9.12 18.27 5.79
CA TYR A 427 10.16 19.13 6.32
C TYR A 427 10.11 19.25 7.84
N LYS A 428 8.91 19.19 8.43
CA LYS A 428 8.71 19.27 9.88
C LYS A 428 9.50 18.21 10.64
N GLU A 429 9.64 17.01 10.06
CA GLU A 429 10.39 15.91 10.65
C GLU A 429 11.89 16.18 10.76
N THR A 430 12.43 17.15 9.99
CA THR A 430 13.85 17.53 10.11
C THR A 430 14.16 18.30 11.40
N GLY A 431 13.14 18.83 12.10
CA GLY A 431 13.31 19.75 13.23
C GLY A 431 13.87 21.13 12.86
N LYS A 432 14.14 21.39 11.57
CA LYS A 432 14.65 22.67 11.08
C LYS A 432 13.54 23.74 11.04
N PRO A 433 13.88 25.04 11.10
CA PRO A 433 12.89 26.11 11.06
C PRO A 433 12.03 26.10 9.78
N ILE A 434 10.73 26.37 9.95
CA ILE A 434 9.74 26.48 8.88
C ILE A 434 9.05 27.84 8.97
N MET A 435 8.97 28.54 7.84
CA MET A 435 8.13 29.73 7.69
C MET A 435 7.20 29.56 6.48
N ILE A 436 5.90 29.44 6.76
CA ILE A 436 4.88 29.41 5.70
C ILE A 436 4.65 30.83 5.20
N GLN A 437 4.74 31.03 3.88
CA GLN A 437 4.55 32.33 3.28
C GLN A 437 3.07 32.74 3.30
N ASN A 438 2.85 34.04 3.49
CA ASN A 438 1.56 34.67 3.28
C ASN A 438 1.72 35.65 2.11
N VAL A 439 0.87 35.49 1.08
CA VAL A 439 0.91 36.29 -0.14
C VAL A 439 0.60 37.76 0.13
N GLU A 440 -0.18 38.06 1.16
CA GLU A 440 -0.56 39.43 1.54
C GLU A 440 0.55 40.16 2.33
N VAL A 441 1.49 39.43 2.92
CA VAL A 441 2.60 40.01 3.70
C VAL A 441 3.74 40.44 2.77
N ARG A 442 4.11 41.72 2.84
CA ARG A 442 5.28 42.26 2.12
C ARG A 442 6.58 41.82 2.80
N ILE A 443 7.60 41.53 1.99
CA ILE A 443 8.96 41.16 2.41
C ILE A 443 9.77 42.42 2.62
#